data_AF-H1LI01-F1
#
_entry.id   AF-H1LI01-F1
#
_cell.length_a   1.000
_cell.length_b   1.000
_cell.length_c   1.000
_cell.angle_alpha   90.00
_cell.angle_beta   90.00
_cell.angle_gamma   90.00
#
_symmetry.space_group_name_H-M   'P 1'
#
loop_
_entity.id
_entity.type
_entity.pdbx_description
1 polymer ?
#
loop_
_entity_poly.entity_id
_entity_poly.type
_entity_poly.pdbx_seq_one_letter_code
_entity_poly.pdbx_strand_id
1 'polypeptide(L)'
;MTNIIRYSSKFKRHYKRVSKDPGWRKVFHDKISIEITWTKQEFISFDFVITCLEKDITIPKYFYAHPITLPKKMIQRLKSTFGDTYTKIECLELHFDGHNGDHLLIYAKNTVAKLVYLLEIGTHSELF
;
A
#
# COMPACT_ATOMS: atom_id res chain seq x y z
N MET A 1 -9.99 4.20 16.10
CA MET A 1 -10.63 4.97 15.00
C MET A 1 -10.03 4.47 13.69
N THR A 2 -10.81 4.38 12.62
CA THR A 2 -10.39 3.78 11.34
C THR A 2 -10.23 4.82 10.23
N ASN A 3 -9.24 4.63 9.37
CA ASN A 3 -9.04 5.38 8.15
C ASN A 3 -10.01 4.91 7.06
N ILE A 4 -10.49 5.84 6.25
CA ILE A 4 -11.25 5.56 5.04
C ILE A 4 -10.27 5.15 3.93
N ILE A 5 -10.43 3.94 3.41
CA ILE A 5 -9.66 3.46 2.26
C ILE A 5 -10.38 3.86 0.97
N ARG A 6 -9.68 4.56 0.08
CA ARG A 6 -10.12 4.84 -1.29
C ARG A 6 -9.14 4.25 -2.29
N TYR A 7 -9.61 4.04 -3.51
CA TYR A 7 -8.85 3.38 -4.56
C TYR A 7 -8.84 4.23 -5.83
N SER A 8 -7.67 4.38 -6.43
CA SER A 8 -7.58 4.94 -7.78
C SER A 8 -8.14 3.94 -8.81
N SER A 9 -8.56 4.44 -9.97
CA SER A 9 -8.98 3.57 -11.08
C SER A 9 -7.84 2.68 -11.58
N LYS A 10 -6.59 3.17 -11.50
CA LYS A 10 -5.39 2.42 -11.90
C LYS A 10 -5.12 1.27 -10.92
N PHE A 11 -5.19 1.54 -9.62
CA PHE A 11 -5.15 0.51 -8.58
C PHE A 11 -6.21 -0.56 -8.81
N LYS A 12 -7.49 -0.19 -8.98
CA LYS A 12 -8.57 -1.17 -9.18
C LYS A 12 -8.32 -2.08 -10.38
N ARG A 13 -7.78 -1.53 -11.47
CA ARG A 13 -7.43 -2.31 -12.67
C ARG A 13 -6.26 -3.25 -12.41
N HIS A 14 -5.19 -2.75 -11.80
CA HIS A 14 -3.99 -3.56 -11.52
C HIS A 14 -4.31 -4.66 -10.51
N TYR A 15 -5.02 -4.32 -9.43
CA TYR A 15 -5.49 -5.26 -8.41
C TYR A 15 -6.22 -6.46 -9.03
N LYS A 16 -7.19 -6.21 -9.94
CA LYS A 16 -7.92 -7.29 -10.62
C LYS A 16 -7.04 -8.25 -11.41
N ARG A 17 -5.91 -7.77 -11.93
CA ARG A 17 -4.95 -8.57 -12.68
C ARG A 17 -4.04 -9.32 -11.71
N VAL A 18 -3.41 -8.61 -10.78
CA VAL A 18 -2.42 -9.21 -9.88
C VAL A 18 -3.06 -10.19 -8.88
N SER A 19 -4.31 -10.00 -8.48
CA SER A 19 -5.00 -10.93 -7.58
C SER A 19 -5.26 -12.31 -8.20
N LYS A 20 -5.17 -12.42 -9.53
CA LYS A 20 -5.33 -13.67 -10.29
C LYS A 20 -3.99 -14.23 -10.78
N ASP A 21 -2.90 -13.49 -10.61
CA ASP A 21 -1.60 -13.85 -11.09
C ASP A 21 -0.95 -14.87 -10.13
N PRO A 22 -0.54 -16.05 -10.60
CA PRO A 22 0.16 -17.03 -9.77
C PRO A 22 1.44 -16.49 -9.11
N GLY A 23 2.14 -15.53 -9.74
CA GLY A 23 3.31 -14.87 -9.18
C GLY A 23 3.02 -14.10 -7.89
N TRP A 24 1.79 -13.63 -7.73
CA TRP A 24 1.32 -12.88 -6.56
C TRP A 24 0.68 -13.74 -5.48
N ARG A 25 0.74 -15.08 -5.62
CA ARG A 25 0.11 -16.00 -4.67
C ARG A 25 0.59 -15.76 -3.23
N LYS A 26 1.89 -15.48 -3.04
CA LYS A 26 2.48 -15.18 -1.73
C LYS A 26 1.89 -13.93 -1.05
N VAL A 27 1.36 -13.00 -1.84
CA VAL A 27 0.80 -11.74 -1.34
C VAL A 27 -0.67 -11.89 -0.96
N PHE A 28 -1.44 -12.64 -1.75
CA PHE A 28 -2.91 -12.71 -1.64
C PHE A 28 -3.46 -13.99 -1.03
N HIS A 29 -2.67 -15.06 -0.96
CA HIS A 29 -3.20 -16.39 -0.60
C HIS A 29 -2.36 -17.12 0.44
N ASP A 30 -1.03 -17.04 0.35
CA ASP A 30 -0.18 -17.76 1.29
C ASP A 30 -0.04 -16.97 2.59
N LYS A 31 -0.02 -17.69 3.71
CA LYS A 31 0.29 -17.09 5.01
C LYS A 31 1.80 -16.91 5.12
N ILE A 32 2.22 -15.70 5.46
CA ILE A 32 3.59 -15.42 5.85
C ILE A 32 3.67 -15.35 7.37
N SER A 33 4.74 -15.94 7.91
CA SER A 33 5.13 -15.79 9.31
C SER A 33 6.18 -14.70 9.41
N ILE A 34 5.85 -13.60 10.08
CA ILE A 34 6.88 -12.62 10.45
C ILE A 34 6.88 -12.43 11.96
N GLU A 35 8.06 -12.14 12.50
CA GLU A 35 8.18 -11.69 13.88
C GLU A 35 7.73 -10.24 13.95
N ILE A 36 6.57 -10.03 14.58
CA ILE A 36 6.12 -8.71 14.98
C ILE A 36 6.36 -8.64 16.48
N THR A 37 7.33 -7.84 16.90
CA THR A 37 7.82 -7.78 18.30
C THR A 37 8.41 -9.13 18.75
N TRP A 38 7.78 -9.81 19.71
CA TRP A 38 8.22 -11.09 20.29
C TRP A 38 7.28 -12.25 19.98
N THR A 39 6.26 -12.02 19.15
CA THR A 39 5.27 -13.04 18.76
C THR A 39 5.35 -13.30 17.27
N LYS A 40 5.51 -14.58 16.91
CA LYS A 40 5.34 -15.03 15.53
C LYS A 40 3.85 -14.98 15.18
N GLN A 41 3.50 -14.19 14.18
CA GLN A 41 2.13 -14.09 13.69
C GLN A 41 2.07 -14.55 12.23
N GLU A 42 1.01 -15.27 11.89
CA GLU A 42 0.73 -15.72 10.54
C GLU A 42 -0.43 -14.93 9.93
N PHE A 43 -0.22 -14.43 8.72
CA PHE A 43 -1.25 -13.67 8.00
C PHE A 43 -0.97 -13.64 6.50
N ILE A 44 -1.99 -13.29 5.72
CA ILE A 44 -1.86 -12.97 4.30
C ILE A 44 -1.34 -11.53 4.20
N SER A 45 -0.24 -11.30 3.47
CA SER A 45 0.44 -10.00 3.39
C SER A 45 -0.51 -8.86 3.04
N PHE A 46 -1.33 -9.04 2.00
CA PHE A 46 -2.24 -8.00 1.54
C PHE A 46 -3.26 -7.64 2.63
N ASP A 47 -3.98 -8.62 3.17
CA ASP A 47 -5.01 -8.40 4.19
C ASP A 47 -4.45 -7.74 5.45
N PHE A 48 -3.24 -8.15 5.85
CA PHE A 48 -2.56 -7.57 7.00
C PHE A 48 -2.21 -6.10 6.77
N VAL A 49 -1.60 -5.77 5.62
CA VAL A 49 -1.26 -4.38 5.28
C VAL A 49 -2.51 -3.52 5.18
N ILE A 50 -3.58 -4.00 4.53
CA ILE A 50 -4.85 -3.25 4.45
C ILE A 50 -5.43 -3.02 5.86
N THR A 51 -5.37 -4.03 6.74
CA THR A 51 -5.80 -3.88 8.14
C THR A 51 -4.97 -2.84 8.87
N CYS A 52 -3.64 -2.81 8.68
CA CYS A 52 -2.78 -1.79 9.26
C CYS A 52 -3.16 -0.39 8.77
N LEU A 53 -3.38 -0.23 7.46
CA LEU A 53 -3.77 1.04 6.86
C LEU A 53 -5.15 1.51 7.35
N GLU A 54 -6.12 0.60 7.43
CA GLU A 54 -7.47 0.90 7.91
C GLU A 54 -7.48 1.24 9.40
N LYS A 55 -6.71 0.54 10.23
CA LYS A 55 -6.71 0.76 11.68
C LYS A 55 -5.67 1.78 12.16
N ASP A 56 -4.94 2.39 11.24
CA ASP A 56 -3.82 3.30 11.52
C ASP A 56 -2.75 2.64 12.42
N ILE A 57 -2.53 1.33 12.24
CA ILE A 57 -1.50 0.56 12.95
C ILE A 57 -0.18 0.68 12.18
N THR A 58 0.92 0.81 12.92
CA THR A 58 2.27 0.83 12.34
C THR A 58 2.52 -0.41 11.48
N ILE A 59 2.88 -0.20 10.22
CA ILE A 59 3.27 -1.27 9.31
C ILE A 59 4.64 -1.82 9.76
N PRO A 60 4.78 -3.14 9.96
CA PRO A 60 6.05 -3.76 10.33
C PRO A 60 7.17 -3.45 9.35
N LYS A 61 8.41 -3.35 9.86
CA LYS A 61 9.62 -3.09 9.07
C LYS A 61 9.82 -4.08 7.92
N TYR A 62 9.31 -5.31 8.06
CA TYR A 62 9.31 -6.32 7.00
C TYR A 62 8.81 -5.78 5.66
N PHE A 63 7.72 -5.00 5.66
CA PHE A 63 7.12 -4.48 4.43
C PHE A 63 7.85 -3.27 3.85
N TYR A 64 8.87 -2.75 4.55
CA TYR A 64 9.69 -1.64 4.08
C TYR A 64 8.89 -0.44 3.55
N ALA A 65 7.90 0.02 4.31
CA ALA A 65 7.14 1.21 3.95
C ALA A 65 8.02 2.46 4.03
N HIS A 66 8.18 3.19 2.93
CA HIS A 66 9.06 4.37 2.86
C HIS A 66 8.51 5.46 1.91
N PRO A 67 8.93 6.73 2.09
CA PRO A 67 8.48 7.82 1.24
C PRO A 67 8.93 7.65 -0.22
N ILE A 68 8.04 7.98 -1.16
CA ILE A 68 8.34 7.97 -2.59
C ILE A 68 8.03 9.32 -3.25
N THR A 69 8.84 9.68 -4.23
CA THR A 69 8.56 10.83 -5.11
C THR A 69 7.69 10.38 -6.27
N LEU A 70 6.45 10.87 -6.31
CA LEU A 70 5.51 10.53 -7.38
C LEU A 70 5.71 11.40 -8.64
N PRO A 71 5.40 10.87 -9.84
CA PRO A 71 5.40 11.66 -11.06
C PRO A 71 4.43 12.87 -10.97
N LYS A 72 4.79 13.99 -11.62
CA LYS A 72 4.00 15.25 -11.59
C LYS A 72 2.51 15.04 -11.90
N LYS A 73 2.18 14.17 -12.87
CA LYS A 73 0.78 13.84 -13.24
C LYS A 73 0.00 13.21 -12.08
N MET A 74 0.65 12.38 -11.26
CA MET A 74 0.03 11.73 -10.11
C MET A 74 -0.15 12.73 -8.96
N ILE A 75 0.86 13.58 -8.72
CA ILE A 75 0.76 14.71 -7.78
C ILE A 75 -0.43 15.61 -8.12
N GLN A 76 -0.64 15.94 -9.39
CA GLN A 76 -1.77 16.78 -9.81
C GLN A 76 -3.12 16.13 -9.55
N ARG A 77 -3.24 14.80 -9.78
CA ARG A 77 -4.45 14.03 -9.43
C ARG A 77 -4.70 14.02 -7.93
N LEU A 78 -3.65 13.85 -7.13
CA LEU A 78 -3.74 13.93 -5.67
C LEU A 78 -4.22 15.30 -5.22
N LYS A 79 -3.65 16.39 -5.74
CA LYS A 79 -4.12 17.75 -5.45
C LYS A 79 -5.60 17.92 -5.74
N SER A 80 -6.07 17.43 -6.90
CA SER A 80 -7.50 17.47 -7.24
C SER A 80 -8.38 16.60 -6.33
N THR A 81 -7.85 15.47 -5.83
CA THR A 81 -8.61 14.53 -5.00
C THR A 81 -8.74 15.02 -3.55
N PHE A 82 -7.70 15.67 -3.03
CA PHE A 82 -7.59 16.07 -1.63
C PHE A 82 -7.78 17.57 -1.40
N GLY A 83 -7.84 18.38 -2.45
CA GLY A 83 -8.01 19.83 -2.37
C GLY A 83 -6.96 20.48 -1.45
N ASP A 84 -7.43 21.37 -0.57
CA ASP A 84 -6.59 22.13 0.35
C ASP A 84 -5.85 21.27 1.37
N THR A 85 -6.30 20.03 1.60
CA THR A 85 -5.64 19.11 2.52
C THR A 85 -4.43 18.39 1.90
N TYR A 86 -4.10 18.67 0.62
CA TYR A 86 -2.99 18.04 -0.09
C TYR A 86 -1.63 18.20 0.60
N THR A 87 -1.38 19.34 1.24
CA THR A 87 -0.10 19.62 1.93
C THR A 87 0.17 18.68 3.11
N LYS A 88 -0.84 17.90 3.53
CA LYS A 88 -0.78 16.94 4.63
C LYS A 88 -0.75 15.48 4.16
N ILE A 89 -0.39 15.27 2.88
CA ILE A 89 -0.30 13.93 2.29
C ILE A 89 1.14 13.43 2.34
N GLU A 90 1.30 12.21 2.84
CA GLU A 90 2.50 11.41 2.68
C GLU A 90 2.28 10.43 1.54
N CYS A 91 3.19 10.42 0.56
CA CYS A 91 3.20 9.43 -0.52
C CYS A 91 4.22 8.36 -0.17
N LEU A 92 3.75 7.11 -0.10
CA LEU A 92 4.51 5.98 0.43
C LEU A 92 4.46 4.82 -0.57
N GLU A 93 5.53 4.04 -0.55
CA GLU A 93 5.62 2.74 -1.19
C GLU A 93 5.93 1.69 -0.12
N LEU A 94 5.45 0.47 -0.30
CA LEU A 94 5.86 -0.70 0.48
C LEU A 94 5.97 -1.95 -0.41
N HIS A 95 6.65 -2.97 0.11
CA HIS A 95 6.85 -4.28 -0.52
C HIS A 95 6.12 -5.35 0.28
N PHE A 96 5.21 -6.11 -0.35
CA PHE A 96 4.42 -7.15 0.32
C PHE A 96 5.22 -8.38 0.70
N ASP A 97 6.36 -8.60 0.05
CA ASP A 97 7.20 -9.80 0.12
C ASP A 97 8.61 -9.52 0.65
N GLY A 98 8.78 -8.41 1.37
CA GLY A 98 10.03 -8.02 2.05
C GLY A 98 10.79 -6.90 1.36
N HIS A 99 11.82 -6.34 2.01
CA HIS A 99 12.61 -5.19 1.51
C HIS A 99 13.15 -5.34 0.06
N ASN A 100 13.50 -6.57 -0.35
CA ASN A 100 13.98 -6.87 -1.71
C ASN A 100 12.91 -7.55 -2.58
N GLY A 101 11.66 -7.55 -2.11
CA GLY A 101 10.53 -8.18 -2.78
C GLY A 101 10.06 -7.36 -3.97
N ASP A 102 9.40 -8.01 -4.93
CA ASP A 102 9.00 -7.39 -6.20
C ASP A 102 7.49 -7.11 -6.26
N HIS A 103 6.79 -7.13 -5.13
CA HIS A 103 5.35 -6.90 -5.09
C HIS A 103 5.03 -5.63 -4.31
N LEU A 104 4.73 -4.55 -5.02
CA LEU A 104 4.68 -3.21 -4.46
C LEU A 104 3.25 -2.69 -4.30
N LEU A 105 3.05 -1.85 -3.29
CA LEU A 105 1.89 -0.98 -3.14
C LEU A 105 2.34 0.48 -3.02
N ILE A 106 1.84 1.34 -3.92
CA ILE A 106 1.99 2.78 -3.82
C ILE A 106 0.68 3.37 -3.27
N TYR A 107 0.77 4.17 -2.22
CA TYR A 107 -0.40 4.79 -1.59
C TYR A 107 -0.09 6.19 -1.06
N ALA A 108 -1.14 7.00 -0.92
CA ALA A 108 -1.10 8.30 -0.29
C ALA A 108 -1.87 8.27 1.02
N LYS A 109 -1.30 8.80 2.10
CA LYS A 109 -1.92 8.89 3.41
C LYS A 109 -2.14 10.34 3.80
N ASN A 110 -3.37 10.69 4.18
CA ASN A 110 -3.72 11.96 4.78
C ASN A 110 -4.16 11.73 6.23
N THR A 111 -3.30 12.08 7.18
CA THR A 111 -3.52 11.81 8.60
C THR A 111 -4.62 12.67 9.22
N VAL A 112 -4.87 13.85 8.67
CA VAL A 112 -5.92 14.78 9.14
C VAL A 112 -7.30 14.37 8.63
N ALA A 113 -7.40 14.03 7.35
CA ALA A 113 -8.65 13.57 6.75
C ALA A 113 -8.96 12.09 7.04
N LYS A 114 -8.07 11.39 7.77
CA LYS A 114 -8.15 9.94 8.05
C LYS A 114 -8.43 9.15 6.78
N LEU A 115 -7.66 9.46 5.73
CA LEU A 115 -7.88 8.90 4.41
C LEU A 115 -6.59 8.28 3.88
N VAL A 116 -6.69 7.04 3.42
CA VAL A 116 -5.64 6.35 2.68
C VAL A 116 -6.13 6.13 1.26
N TYR A 117 -5.36 6.57 0.29
CA TYR A 117 -5.66 6.43 -1.12
C TYR A 117 -4.68 5.48 -1.79
N LEU A 118 -5.13 4.28 -2.14
CA LEU A 118 -4.33 3.29 -2.84
C LEU A 118 -4.19 3.70 -4.31
N LEU A 119 -2.96 3.97 -4.73
CA LEU A 119 -2.66 4.58 -6.02
C LEU A 119 -2.41 3.51 -7.06
N GLU A 120 -1.47 2.61 -6.80
CA GLU A 120 -1.04 1.56 -7.72
C GLU A 120 -0.55 0.32 -6.97
N ILE A 121 -0.65 -0.83 -7.61
CA ILE A 121 -0.11 -2.11 -7.14
C ILE A 121 0.49 -2.80 -8.37
N GLY A 122 1.65 -3.43 -8.22
CA GLY A 122 2.40 -3.98 -9.35
C GLY A 122 3.82 -4.38 -8.95
N THR A 123 4.57 -4.90 -9.92
CA THR A 123 6.01 -5.15 -9.75
C THR A 123 6.83 -3.89 -10.02
N HIS A 124 8.12 -3.89 -9.68
CA HIS A 124 8.98 -2.73 -9.98
C HIS A 124 8.91 -2.35 -11.46
N SER A 125 9.03 -3.35 -12.34
CA SER A 125 9.00 -3.16 -13.80
C SER A 125 7.68 -2.61 -14.35
N GLU A 126 6.59 -2.72 -13.58
CA GLU A 126 5.27 -2.25 -14.00
C GLU A 126 4.96 -0.84 -13.51
N LEU A 127 5.64 -0.43 -12.44
CA LEU A 127 5.41 0.84 -11.77
C LEU A 127 6.46 1.90 -12.14
N PHE A 128 7.66 1.48 -12.55
CA PHE A 128 8.81 2.33 -12.90
C PHE A 128 9.43 1.93 -14.24
#